data_AF-A0A2L0UBG7-F1
#
_entry.id   AF-A0A2L0UBG7-F1
#
_cell.length_a   1.000
_cell.length_b   1.000
_cell.length_c   1.000
_cell.angle_alpha   90.00
_cell.angle_beta   90.00
_cell.angle_gamma   90.00
#
_symmetry.space_group_name_H-M   'P 1'
#
loop_
_entity.id
_entity.type
_entity.pdbx_description
1 polymer ?
#
loop_
_entity_poly.entity_id
_entity_poly.type
_entity_poly.pdbx_seq_one_letter_code
_entity_poly.pdbx_strand_id
1 'polypeptide(L)'
;IVITRPEISVPAITPYATSGTGPVVAGTLFPFLFVTIACGALSGFHALISSGTTPKMIEKERQTRFIGYGGMLMESFVAIMALVAALSIDRGIYFAMNSSGAATGGTIEGAVTFVNGLGLTGVNLTQEALSTMASNVGEESIVSRTGGAPTLAVGIAQIMQGVFGGSGMMAFWYHFAIMFEALFILTAVDAGTRVARFMLQDSIGNFVPRFRDTSWRAGAWICTAVMVAGWGAILIMGVTDPLGGINTLFPLFGIANQLLAAIALAVCMAICAKKGLFRFLWIPALPLAFAAVVTITASFLKIFSPVPAIGYWAQHTAFKNALAAGEESFGTATSVAAMEAVVRNTFIQGTLSIIFVVLSIIVIATAILATIRAYRHGGGKENEDTPVPSRIFAPAGLIPSPAEKELEAQWSALEPGRRPARTGH
;
A
#
# COMPACT_ATOMS: atom_id res chain seq x y z
N ILE A 1 18.84 8.90 -11.81
CA ILE A 1 19.43 8.56 -10.49
C ILE A 1 20.90 8.16 -10.60
N VAL A 2 21.26 6.99 -11.15
CA VAL A 2 22.69 6.59 -11.24
C VAL A 2 23.49 7.56 -12.13
N ILE A 3 22.88 8.03 -13.22
CA ILE A 3 23.50 9.00 -14.14
C ILE A 3 23.43 10.41 -13.56
N THR A 4 22.23 10.86 -13.18
CA THR A 4 21.98 12.24 -12.69
C THR A 4 22.61 12.56 -11.33
N ARG A 5 22.78 11.55 -10.47
CA ARG A 5 23.31 11.66 -9.11
C ARG A 5 22.72 12.85 -8.33
N PRO A 6 21.40 12.88 -8.08
CA PRO A 6 20.79 13.99 -7.36
C PRO A 6 21.42 14.15 -5.99
N GLU A 7 21.68 15.39 -5.58
CA GLU A 7 22.20 15.70 -4.26
C GLU A 7 21.12 15.47 -3.21
N ILE A 8 21.46 14.73 -2.15
CA ILE A 8 20.56 14.47 -1.02
C ILE A 8 21.08 15.28 0.16
N SER A 9 20.37 16.35 0.50
CA SER A 9 20.70 17.25 1.62
C SER A 9 20.00 16.84 2.93
N VAL A 10 19.17 15.79 2.89
CA VAL A 10 18.46 15.27 4.06
C VAL A 10 19.45 14.53 4.98
N PRO A 11 19.45 14.80 6.30
CA PRO A 11 20.31 14.07 7.22
C PRO A 11 19.94 12.59 7.26
N ALA A 12 20.94 11.71 7.38
CA ALA A 12 20.74 10.26 7.42
C ALA A 12 19.81 9.81 8.56
N ILE A 13 19.80 10.53 9.68
CA ILE A 13 18.87 10.35 10.79
C ILE A 13 18.28 11.71 11.14
N THR A 14 16.96 11.83 11.02
CA THR A 14 16.22 13.02 11.43
C THR A 14 15.89 12.96 12.92
N PRO A 15 15.89 14.09 13.66
CA PRO A 15 15.40 14.15 15.04
C PRO A 15 13.96 13.63 15.18
N TYR A 16 13.14 13.76 14.13
CA TYR A 16 11.76 13.26 14.12
C TYR A 16 11.66 11.74 14.25
N ALA A 17 12.71 11.01 13.89
CA ALA A 17 12.75 9.55 13.99
C ALA A 17 12.63 9.08 15.44
N THR A 18 13.14 9.87 16.39
CA THR A 18 13.13 9.53 17.83
C THR A 18 12.16 10.39 18.62
N SER A 19 11.95 11.66 18.26
CA SER A 19 11.00 12.53 18.97
C SER A 19 9.54 12.16 18.69
N GLY A 20 9.26 11.58 17.53
CA GLY A 20 7.90 11.28 17.07
C GLY A 20 7.06 12.52 16.74
N THR A 21 7.68 13.69 16.66
CA THR A 21 7.04 14.99 16.37
C THR A 21 7.15 15.35 14.89
N GLY A 22 7.09 14.36 14.00
CA GLY A 22 7.21 14.59 12.56
C GLY A 22 6.08 15.49 12.05
N PRO A 23 6.37 16.50 11.20
CA PRO A 23 5.38 17.48 10.75
C PRO A 23 4.35 16.91 9.77
N VAL A 24 4.69 15.81 9.07
CA VAL A 24 3.81 15.11 8.12
C VAL A 24 3.18 13.87 8.76
N VAL A 25 3.95 13.12 9.54
CA VAL A 25 3.50 11.90 10.22
C VAL A 25 3.99 11.94 11.67
N ALA A 26 3.04 11.83 12.60
CA ALA A 26 3.33 11.72 14.02
C ALA A 26 3.66 10.26 14.42
N GLY A 27 4.56 10.12 15.40
CA GLY A 27 5.04 8.83 15.91
C GLY A 27 6.52 8.58 15.62
N THR A 28 7.17 7.82 16.49
CA THR A 28 8.56 7.41 16.34
C THR A 28 8.76 6.50 15.12
N LEU A 29 9.96 6.48 14.54
CA LEU A 29 10.27 5.66 13.37
C LEU A 29 9.91 4.19 13.60
N PHE A 30 10.24 3.63 14.75
CA PHE A 30 9.79 2.29 15.15
C PHE A 30 8.69 2.40 16.20
N PRO A 31 7.56 1.66 16.05
CA PRO A 31 7.26 0.68 15.00
C PRO A 31 6.58 1.26 13.74
N PHE A 32 6.32 2.57 13.67
CA PHE A 32 5.43 3.14 12.65
C PHE A 32 5.95 3.05 11.21
N LEU A 33 7.26 2.94 10.98
CA LEU A 33 7.88 2.78 9.66
C LEU A 33 7.20 1.72 8.80
N PHE A 34 6.91 0.55 9.38
CA PHE A 34 6.31 -0.58 8.66
C PHE A 34 4.82 -0.40 8.41
N VAL A 35 4.16 0.46 9.17
CA VAL A 35 2.75 0.80 8.97
C VAL A 35 2.61 1.97 7.98
N THR A 36 3.54 2.91 7.99
CA THR A 36 3.52 4.08 7.10
C THR A 36 4.05 3.74 5.70
N ILE A 37 5.09 2.93 5.56
CA ILE A 37 5.57 2.47 4.24
C ILE A 37 4.90 1.14 3.90
N ALA A 38 3.62 1.22 3.56
CA ALA A 38 2.85 0.05 3.13
C ALA A 38 3.34 -0.44 1.75
N CYS A 39 3.39 -1.77 1.57
CA CYS A 39 3.71 -2.44 0.30
C CYS A 39 5.16 -2.34 -0.22
N GLY A 40 6.06 -1.56 0.40
CA GLY A 40 7.45 -1.43 -0.06
C GLY A 40 8.39 -2.58 0.32
N ALA A 41 8.23 -3.15 1.52
CA ALA A 41 9.07 -4.26 2.01
C ALA A 41 8.28 -5.55 2.29
N LEU A 42 6.99 -5.43 2.57
CA LEU A 42 6.07 -6.52 2.86
C LEU A 42 4.65 -6.05 2.47
N SER A 43 3.89 -6.89 1.76
CA SER A 43 2.55 -6.56 1.26
C SER A 43 1.60 -7.74 1.44
N GLY A 44 0.63 -7.58 2.33
CA GLY A 44 -0.41 -8.60 2.54
C GLY A 44 -1.39 -8.64 1.39
N PHE A 45 -1.68 -7.48 0.80
CA PHE A 45 -2.49 -7.39 -0.40
C PHE A 45 -1.84 -8.15 -1.56
N HIS A 46 -0.55 -7.97 -1.85
CA HIS A 46 0.12 -8.74 -2.92
C HIS A 46 0.12 -10.24 -2.62
N ALA A 47 0.31 -10.66 -1.37
CA ALA A 47 0.24 -12.06 -0.97
C ALA A 47 -1.15 -12.68 -1.25
N LEU A 48 -2.23 -11.98 -0.90
CA LEU A 48 -3.59 -12.50 -1.14
C LEU A 48 -3.99 -12.43 -2.61
N ILE A 49 -3.74 -11.30 -3.29
CA ILE A 49 -4.10 -11.14 -4.70
C ILE A 49 -3.34 -12.16 -5.56
N SER A 50 -2.04 -12.35 -5.31
CA SER A 50 -1.24 -13.34 -6.04
C SER A 50 -1.78 -14.75 -5.86
N SER A 51 -2.26 -15.12 -4.66
CA SER A 51 -2.87 -16.44 -4.45
C SER A 51 -4.16 -16.67 -5.27
N GLY A 52 -4.89 -15.61 -5.62
CA GLY A 52 -6.18 -15.71 -6.30
C GLY A 52 -6.14 -15.50 -7.82
N THR A 53 -5.24 -14.63 -8.31
CA THR A 53 -5.19 -14.24 -9.74
C THR A 53 -3.99 -14.82 -10.47
N THR A 54 -2.80 -14.86 -9.85
CA THR A 54 -1.57 -15.34 -10.51
C THR A 54 -1.70 -16.78 -11.03
N PRO A 55 -2.21 -17.76 -10.26
CA PRO A 55 -2.40 -19.13 -10.77
C PRO A 55 -3.29 -19.23 -12.02
N LYS A 56 -4.18 -18.26 -12.24
CA LYS A 56 -5.09 -18.21 -13.41
C LYS A 56 -4.49 -17.50 -14.61
N MET A 57 -3.43 -16.71 -14.41
CA MET A 57 -2.76 -15.93 -15.45
C MET A 57 -1.44 -16.57 -15.92
N ILE A 58 -0.85 -17.47 -15.11
CA ILE A 58 0.33 -18.24 -15.52
C ILE A 58 -0.05 -19.41 -16.42
N GLU A 59 0.83 -19.74 -17.34
CA GLU A 59 0.64 -20.87 -18.25
C GLU A 59 1.25 -22.15 -17.69
N LYS A 60 2.22 -22.00 -16.78
CA LYS A 60 2.98 -23.09 -16.17
C LYS A 60 3.45 -22.69 -14.79
N GLU A 61 3.38 -23.63 -13.84
CA GLU A 61 3.79 -23.39 -12.45
C GLU A 61 5.23 -22.90 -12.31
N ARG A 62 6.15 -23.37 -13.17
CA ARG A 62 7.56 -22.93 -13.16
C ARG A 62 7.73 -21.43 -13.42
N GLN A 63 6.77 -20.79 -14.10
CA GLN A 63 6.79 -19.35 -14.34
C GLN A 63 6.55 -18.55 -13.04
N THR A 64 5.90 -19.14 -12.03
CA THR A 64 5.57 -18.48 -10.74
C THR A 64 6.81 -17.91 -10.07
N ARG A 65 7.95 -18.61 -10.13
CA ARG A 65 9.21 -18.12 -9.54
C ARG A 65 9.68 -16.84 -10.22
N PHE A 66 9.67 -16.81 -11.55
CA PHE A 66 10.11 -15.64 -12.32
C PHE A 66 9.15 -14.46 -12.14
N ILE A 67 7.84 -14.71 -12.26
CA ILE A 67 6.83 -13.65 -12.16
C ILE A 67 6.76 -13.10 -10.73
N GLY A 68 6.69 -13.97 -9.72
CA GLY A 68 6.61 -13.56 -8.32
C GLY A 68 7.88 -12.84 -7.85
N TYR A 69 9.05 -13.47 -8.02
CA TYR A 69 10.31 -12.88 -7.57
C TYR A 69 10.73 -11.67 -8.42
N GLY A 70 10.55 -11.75 -9.75
CA GLY A 70 10.82 -10.65 -10.67
C GLY A 70 9.91 -9.45 -10.39
N GLY A 71 8.63 -9.68 -10.11
CA GLY A 71 7.69 -8.63 -9.67
C GLY A 71 8.17 -7.93 -8.40
N MET A 72 8.54 -8.70 -7.37
CA MET A 72 9.07 -8.15 -6.12
C MET A 72 10.35 -7.31 -6.32
N LEU A 73 11.27 -7.76 -7.18
CA LEU A 73 12.49 -7.02 -7.52
C LEU A 73 12.17 -5.71 -8.26
N MET A 74 11.23 -5.73 -9.20
CA MET A 74 10.81 -4.54 -9.94
C MET A 74 10.09 -3.53 -9.03
N GLU A 75 9.20 -3.99 -8.15
CA GLU A 75 8.55 -3.14 -7.15
C GLU A 75 9.58 -2.52 -6.20
N SER A 76 10.56 -3.31 -5.73
CA SER A 76 11.64 -2.81 -4.86
C SER A 76 12.48 -1.75 -5.57
N PHE A 77 12.77 -1.95 -6.85
CA PHE A 77 13.49 -0.97 -7.67
C PHE A 77 12.71 0.35 -7.80
N VAL A 78 11.42 0.28 -8.14
CA VAL A 78 10.55 1.48 -8.22
C VAL A 78 10.43 2.18 -6.86
N ALA A 79 10.31 1.42 -5.76
CA ALA A 79 10.27 1.97 -4.41
C ALA A 79 11.54 2.75 -4.05
N ILE A 80 12.72 2.23 -4.40
CA ILE A 80 13.99 2.94 -4.22
C ILE A 80 14.04 4.19 -5.10
N MET A 81 13.57 4.12 -6.35
CA MET A 81 13.50 5.29 -7.22
C MET A 81 12.61 6.40 -6.64
N ALA A 82 11.44 6.03 -6.12
CA ALA A 82 10.51 6.95 -5.49
C ALA A 82 11.10 7.59 -4.23
N LEU A 83 11.81 6.81 -3.41
CA LEU A 83 12.51 7.32 -2.24
C LEU A 83 13.57 8.35 -2.63
N VAL A 84 14.41 8.04 -3.63
CA VAL A 84 15.44 8.98 -4.10
C VAL A 84 14.82 10.24 -4.69
N ALA A 85 13.74 10.12 -5.48
CA ALA A 85 13.03 11.26 -6.04
C ALA A 85 12.46 12.17 -4.93
N ALA A 86 11.87 11.60 -3.89
CA ALA A 86 11.37 12.35 -2.75
C ALA A 86 12.50 13.05 -1.96
N LEU A 87 13.63 12.34 -1.75
CA LEU A 87 14.79 12.87 -1.01
C LEU A 87 15.60 13.91 -1.80
N SER A 88 15.44 13.97 -3.12
CA SER A 88 16.10 14.99 -3.95
C SER A 88 15.36 16.32 -4.00
N ILE A 89 14.10 16.38 -3.54
CA ILE A 89 13.35 17.62 -3.45
C ILE A 89 13.91 18.46 -2.30
N ASP A 90 13.99 19.78 -2.51
CA ASP A 90 14.31 20.71 -1.43
C ASP A 90 13.39 20.49 -0.23
N ARG A 91 13.96 20.43 0.97
CA ARG A 91 13.21 20.10 2.19
C ARG A 91 12.08 21.08 2.46
N GLY A 92 12.28 22.37 2.15
CA GLY A 92 11.25 23.38 2.32
C GLY A 92 10.07 23.14 1.38
N ILE A 93 10.35 22.90 0.10
CA ILE A 93 9.33 22.53 -0.90
C ILE A 93 8.62 21.24 -0.50
N TYR A 94 9.36 20.21 -0.08
CA TYR A 94 8.79 18.92 0.34
C TYR A 94 7.76 19.08 1.46
N PHE A 95 8.09 19.85 2.51
CA PHE A 95 7.16 20.07 3.62
C PHE A 95 6.00 21.00 3.23
N ALA A 96 6.21 22.00 2.38
CA ALA A 96 5.12 22.85 1.88
C ALA A 96 4.09 22.06 1.06
N MET A 97 4.55 21.08 0.27
CA MET A 97 3.68 20.20 -0.51
C MET A 97 2.95 19.17 0.37
N ASN A 98 3.64 18.56 1.33
CA ASN A 98 3.14 17.41 2.10
C ASN A 98 2.49 17.77 3.43
N SER A 99 2.40 19.06 3.77
CA SER A 99 1.67 19.52 4.95
C SER A 99 0.21 19.80 4.61
N SER A 100 -0.69 19.49 5.55
CA SER A 100 -2.14 19.72 5.38
C SER A 100 -2.46 21.18 5.06
N GLY A 101 -3.57 21.41 4.35
CA GLY A 101 -4.09 22.76 4.11
C GLY A 101 -4.41 23.52 5.40
N ALA A 102 -4.77 22.80 6.47
CA ALA A 102 -4.95 23.40 7.79
C ALA A 102 -3.65 23.97 8.39
N ALA A 103 -2.50 23.34 8.10
CA ALA A 103 -1.20 23.79 8.58
C ALA A 103 -0.64 24.97 7.77
N THR A 104 -0.87 24.96 6.45
CA THR A 104 -0.33 25.96 5.52
C THR A 104 -1.31 27.09 5.21
N GLY A 105 -2.56 27.00 5.65
CA GLY A 105 -3.66 27.85 5.19
C GLY A 105 -4.06 27.62 3.71
N GLY A 106 -3.44 26.65 3.03
CA GLY A 106 -3.63 26.41 1.60
C GLY A 106 -3.01 27.49 0.69
N THR A 107 -2.23 28.41 1.25
CA THR A 107 -1.61 29.53 0.52
C THR A 107 -0.09 29.44 0.52
N ILE A 108 0.54 30.14 -0.43
CA ILE A 108 2.00 30.23 -0.51
C ILE A 108 2.57 30.90 0.75
N GLU A 109 1.93 31.97 1.22
CA GLU A 109 2.36 32.73 2.40
C GLU A 109 2.30 31.85 3.65
N GLY A 110 1.17 31.17 3.88
CA GLY A 110 1.02 30.34 5.07
C GLY A 110 1.91 29.10 5.04
N ALA A 111 2.18 28.52 3.86
CA ALA A 111 3.15 27.45 3.71
C ALA A 111 4.58 27.89 4.08
N VAL A 112 5.00 29.08 3.65
CA VAL A 112 6.30 29.66 4.01
C VAL A 112 6.39 29.90 5.51
N THR A 113 5.37 30.49 6.13
CA THR A 113 5.33 30.70 7.58
C THR A 113 5.40 29.39 8.34
N PHE A 114 4.62 28.39 7.93
CA PHE A 114 4.61 27.07 8.56
C PHE A 114 5.98 26.39 8.47
N VAL A 115 6.54 26.25 7.26
CA VAL A 115 7.79 25.50 7.03
C VAL A 115 8.98 26.17 7.71
N ASN A 116 9.10 27.50 7.63
CA ASN A 116 10.18 28.21 8.30
C ASN A 116 10.01 28.18 9.83
N GLY A 117 8.78 28.08 10.32
CA GLY A 117 8.47 27.85 11.74
C GLY A 117 8.88 26.47 12.27
N LEU A 118 9.17 25.49 11.41
CA LEU A 118 9.61 24.15 11.82
C LEU A 118 11.05 24.12 12.36
N GLY A 119 11.82 25.19 12.22
CA GLY A 119 13.20 25.28 12.73
C GLY A 119 14.18 24.34 12.02
N LEU A 120 13.92 24.02 10.74
CA LEU A 120 14.75 23.10 9.97
C LEU A 120 16.11 23.74 9.64
N THR A 121 17.20 23.15 10.11
CA THR A 121 18.56 23.61 9.80
C THR A 121 18.78 23.61 8.29
N GLY A 122 19.27 24.74 7.75
CA GLY A 122 19.62 24.90 6.34
C GLY A 122 18.44 25.06 5.38
N VAL A 123 17.22 25.27 5.89
CA VAL A 123 16.02 25.48 5.07
C VAL A 123 15.55 26.92 5.24
N ASN A 124 15.44 27.64 4.13
CA ASN A 124 14.80 28.96 4.09
C ASN A 124 13.89 29.00 2.87
N LEU A 125 12.62 28.65 3.09
CA LEU A 125 11.63 28.61 2.03
C LEU A 125 11.16 30.03 1.71
N THR A 126 11.16 30.40 0.43
CA THR A 126 10.64 31.68 -0.06
C THR A 126 9.36 31.47 -0.86
N GLN A 127 8.53 32.51 -0.92
CA GLN A 127 7.32 32.48 -1.75
C GLN A 127 7.65 32.30 -3.24
N GLU A 128 8.74 32.94 -3.69
CA GLU A 128 9.25 32.84 -5.05
C GLU A 128 9.69 31.41 -5.41
N ALA A 129 10.26 30.66 -4.46
CA ALA A 129 10.62 29.26 -4.71
C ALA A 129 9.38 28.39 -4.96
N LEU A 130 8.30 28.60 -4.20
CA LEU A 130 7.04 27.88 -4.39
C LEU A 130 6.33 28.28 -5.69
N SER A 131 6.25 29.57 -5.99
CA SER A 131 5.60 30.04 -7.23
C SER A 131 6.38 29.64 -8.47
N THR A 132 7.71 29.73 -8.43
CA THR A 132 8.58 29.25 -9.52
C THR A 132 8.43 27.75 -9.73
N MET A 133 8.40 26.97 -8.65
CA MET A 133 8.21 25.52 -8.76
C MET A 133 6.85 25.18 -9.36
N ALA A 134 5.77 25.82 -8.89
CA ALA A 134 4.42 25.64 -9.41
C ALA A 134 4.35 25.96 -10.91
N SER A 135 4.92 27.10 -11.32
CA SER A 135 5.01 27.50 -12.72
C SER A 135 5.81 26.49 -13.56
N ASN A 136 6.93 25.98 -13.06
CA ASN A 136 7.76 25.04 -13.81
C ASN A 136 7.07 23.69 -14.03
N VAL A 137 6.28 23.22 -13.06
CA VAL A 137 5.51 21.98 -13.21
C VAL A 137 4.17 22.18 -13.93
N GLY A 138 3.81 23.43 -14.25
CA GLY A 138 2.58 23.77 -14.96
C GLY A 138 1.33 23.68 -14.08
N GLU A 139 1.45 23.99 -12.80
CA GLU A 139 0.37 23.94 -11.82
C GLU A 139 0.14 25.32 -11.19
N GLU A 140 -1.09 25.63 -10.81
CA GLU A 140 -1.41 26.90 -10.13
C GLU A 140 -0.75 27.00 -8.75
N SER A 141 -0.64 25.86 -8.06
CA SER A 141 0.03 25.76 -6.75
C SER A 141 0.45 24.33 -6.49
N ILE A 142 1.59 24.17 -5.80
CA ILE A 142 2.07 22.91 -5.26
C ILE A 142 1.84 22.78 -3.73
N VAL A 143 1.36 23.85 -3.09
CA VAL A 143 1.13 23.90 -1.64
C VAL A 143 0.03 22.91 -1.26
N SER A 144 0.28 22.13 -0.21
CA SER A 144 -0.68 21.16 0.34
C SER A 144 -1.26 20.18 -0.67
N ARG A 145 -0.53 19.91 -1.77
CA ARG A 145 -0.75 18.75 -2.64
C ARG A 145 -0.20 17.50 -1.98
N THR A 146 -0.78 17.16 -0.84
CA THR A 146 -0.33 16.07 0.03
C THR A 146 -0.43 14.74 -0.69
N GLY A 147 0.61 13.91 -0.59
CA GLY A 147 0.57 12.53 -1.07
C GLY A 147 1.87 12.11 -1.76
N GLY A 148 2.01 10.79 -1.91
CA GLY A 148 3.14 10.19 -2.62
C GLY A 148 3.20 10.64 -4.08
N ALA A 149 2.06 10.73 -4.76
CA ALA A 149 2.03 10.96 -6.19
C ALA A 149 2.51 12.34 -6.64
N PRO A 150 1.99 13.46 -6.08
CA PRO A 150 2.49 14.78 -6.44
C PRO A 150 3.97 14.95 -6.08
N THR A 151 4.39 14.38 -4.94
CA THR A 151 5.80 14.39 -4.50
C THR A 151 6.70 13.63 -5.45
N LEU A 152 6.31 12.41 -5.85
CA LEU A 152 7.06 11.60 -6.81
C LEU A 152 7.20 12.34 -8.14
N ALA A 153 6.10 12.93 -8.62
CA ALA A 153 6.09 13.66 -9.88
C ALA A 153 7.01 14.88 -9.88
N VAL A 154 7.02 15.68 -8.81
CA VAL A 154 7.96 16.81 -8.69
C VAL A 154 9.40 16.30 -8.67
N GLY A 155 9.70 15.25 -7.91
CA GLY A 155 11.05 14.68 -7.81
C GLY A 155 11.54 14.11 -9.14
N ILE A 156 10.68 13.37 -9.86
CA ILE A 156 11.00 12.87 -11.21
C ILE A 156 11.19 14.04 -12.17
N ALA A 157 10.34 15.06 -12.13
CA ALA A 157 10.45 16.21 -13.02
C ALA A 157 11.79 16.96 -12.82
N GLN A 158 12.22 17.17 -11.57
CA GLN A 158 13.53 17.75 -11.26
C GLN A 158 14.69 16.88 -11.76
N ILE A 159 14.64 15.56 -11.53
CA ILE A 159 15.67 14.63 -12.01
C ILE A 159 15.75 14.64 -13.53
N MET A 160 14.60 14.62 -14.22
CA MET A 160 14.53 14.55 -15.69
C MET A 160 14.95 15.86 -16.35
N GLN A 161 14.65 17.01 -15.73
CA GLN A 161 15.18 18.32 -16.15
C GLN A 161 16.71 18.31 -16.19
N GLY A 162 17.37 17.70 -15.19
CA GLY A 162 18.83 17.59 -15.14
C GLY A 162 19.45 16.67 -16.19
N VAL A 163 18.69 15.71 -16.74
CA VAL A 163 19.19 14.74 -17.74
C VAL A 163 18.90 15.18 -19.17
N PHE A 164 17.67 15.62 -19.43
CA PHE A 164 17.19 15.89 -20.80
C PHE A 164 17.07 17.38 -21.13
N GLY A 165 17.36 18.27 -20.17
CA GLY A 165 17.63 19.68 -20.40
C GLY A 165 16.41 20.53 -20.82
N GLY A 166 15.89 21.31 -19.88
CA GLY A 166 14.97 22.42 -20.16
C GLY A 166 13.84 22.55 -19.14
N SER A 167 13.72 23.72 -18.52
CA SER A 167 12.59 24.06 -17.64
C SER A 167 11.23 23.89 -18.34
N GLY A 168 11.18 24.11 -19.67
CA GLY A 168 9.98 23.94 -20.47
C GLY A 168 9.45 22.50 -20.55
N MET A 169 10.25 21.48 -20.20
CA MET A 169 9.80 20.09 -20.14
C MET A 169 9.42 19.62 -18.74
N MET A 170 9.65 20.43 -17.70
CA MET A 170 9.38 20.02 -16.33
C MET A 170 7.88 19.75 -16.10
N ALA A 171 7.01 20.59 -16.68
CA ALA A 171 5.57 20.36 -16.70
C ALA A 171 5.20 19.04 -17.40
N PHE A 172 5.82 18.73 -18.54
CA PHE A 172 5.60 17.46 -19.24
C PHE A 172 5.99 16.26 -18.37
N TRP A 173 7.19 16.28 -17.76
CA TRP A 173 7.67 15.18 -16.92
C TRP A 173 6.84 14.99 -15.65
N TYR A 174 6.40 16.09 -15.03
CA TYR A 174 5.51 16.07 -13.88
C TYR A 174 4.17 15.43 -14.22
N HIS A 175 3.48 15.89 -15.28
CA HIS A 175 2.19 15.33 -15.69
C HIS A 175 2.32 13.89 -16.20
N PHE A 176 3.42 13.55 -16.87
CA PHE A 176 3.72 12.17 -17.26
C PHE A 176 3.86 11.26 -16.04
N ALA A 177 4.60 11.69 -15.01
CA ALA A 177 4.79 10.91 -13.79
C ALA A 177 3.47 10.72 -13.03
N ILE A 178 2.67 11.78 -12.86
CA ILE A 178 1.33 11.67 -12.22
C ILE A 178 0.43 10.72 -12.99
N MET A 179 0.37 10.84 -14.32
CA MET A 179 -0.49 9.99 -15.15
C MET A 179 -0.04 8.53 -15.09
N PHE A 180 1.27 8.28 -15.17
CA PHE A 180 1.84 6.94 -15.07
C PHE A 180 1.47 6.28 -13.73
N GLU A 181 1.62 7.01 -12.62
CA GLU A 181 1.24 6.52 -11.30
C GLU A 181 -0.27 6.31 -11.17
N ALA A 182 -1.08 7.24 -11.69
CA ALA A 182 -2.53 7.10 -11.69
C ALA A 182 -2.99 5.84 -12.46
N LEU A 183 -2.38 5.53 -13.60
CA LEU A 183 -2.66 4.32 -14.38
C LEU A 183 -2.24 3.04 -13.62
N PHE A 184 -1.10 3.09 -12.94
CA PHE A 184 -0.65 2.00 -12.08
C PHE A 184 -1.64 1.72 -10.94
N ILE A 185 -2.08 2.77 -10.24
CA ILE A 185 -3.08 2.67 -9.17
C ILE A 185 -4.42 2.16 -9.73
N LEU A 186 -4.86 2.65 -10.89
CA LEU A 186 -6.12 2.23 -11.50
C LEU A 186 -6.12 0.73 -11.84
N THR A 187 -4.98 0.22 -12.31
CA THR A 187 -4.81 -1.23 -12.57
C THR A 187 -4.90 -2.04 -11.28
N ALA A 188 -4.29 -1.55 -10.19
CA ALA A 188 -4.38 -2.18 -8.88
C ALA A 188 -5.81 -2.17 -8.32
N VAL A 189 -6.54 -1.06 -8.48
CA VAL A 189 -7.95 -0.93 -8.08
C VAL A 189 -8.85 -1.87 -8.88
N ASP A 190 -8.61 -2.03 -10.19
CA ASP A 190 -9.35 -3.00 -11.01
C ASP A 190 -9.13 -4.45 -10.51
N ALA A 191 -7.87 -4.87 -10.36
CA ALA A 191 -7.54 -6.20 -9.84
C ALA A 191 -8.11 -6.42 -8.43
N GLY A 192 -8.00 -5.41 -7.57
CA GLY A 192 -8.56 -5.41 -6.22
C GLY A 192 -10.07 -5.52 -6.20
N THR A 193 -10.77 -4.80 -7.08
CA THR A 193 -12.24 -4.85 -7.19
C THR A 193 -12.70 -6.22 -7.67
N ARG A 194 -11.97 -6.84 -8.61
CA ARG A 194 -12.25 -8.21 -9.06
C ARG A 194 -12.12 -9.22 -7.92
N VAL A 195 -11.06 -9.13 -7.10
CA VAL A 195 -10.88 -10.03 -5.95
C VAL A 195 -11.89 -9.74 -4.83
N ALA A 196 -12.12 -8.48 -4.50
CA ALA A 196 -13.09 -8.07 -3.49
C ALA A 196 -14.51 -8.55 -3.83
N ARG A 197 -14.89 -8.50 -5.11
CA ARG A 197 -16.13 -9.11 -5.59
C ARG A 197 -16.20 -10.59 -5.28
N PHE A 198 -15.15 -11.37 -5.58
CA PHE A 198 -15.13 -12.80 -5.29
C PHE A 198 -15.22 -13.08 -3.78
N MET A 199 -14.49 -12.33 -2.96
CA MET A 199 -14.54 -12.46 -1.50
C MET A 199 -15.93 -12.14 -0.94
N LEU A 200 -16.59 -11.10 -1.46
CA LEU A 200 -17.95 -10.74 -1.06
C LEU A 200 -18.97 -11.81 -1.51
N GLN A 201 -18.86 -12.32 -2.74
CA GLN A 201 -19.73 -13.39 -3.23
C GLN A 201 -19.58 -14.66 -2.38
N ASP A 202 -18.35 -15.04 -2.03
CA ASP A 202 -18.10 -16.21 -1.18
C ASP A 202 -18.66 -16.01 0.24
N SER A 203 -18.46 -14.82 0.80
CA SER A 203 -18.99 -14.46 2.13
C SER A 203 -20.51 -14.51 2.19
N ILE A 204 -21.20 -13.93 1.19
CA ILE A 204 -22.67 -13.98 1.08
C ILE A 204 -23.14 -15.39 0.74
N GLY A 205 -22.35 -16.14 -0.05
CA GLY A 205 -22.62 -17.52 -0.45
C GLY A 205 -22.82 -18.49 0.70
N ASN A 206 -22.27 -18.18 1.88
CA ASN A 206 -22.49 -18.94 3.10
C ASN A 206 -23.92 -18.83 3.66
N PHE A 207 -24.62 -17.73 3.37
CA PHE A 207 -26.01 -17.49 3.79
C PHE A 207 -27.00 -17.68 2.64
N VAL A 208 -26.62 -17.27 1.44
CA VAL A 208 -27.42 -17.35 0.22
C VAL A 208 -26.67 -18.19 -0.81
N PRO A 209 -26.94 -19.52 -0.91
CA PRO A 209 -26.15 -20.44 -1.73
C PRO A 209 -26.01 -20.05 -3.20
N ARG A 210 -26.97 -19.29 -3.75
CA ARG A 210 -26.94 -18.79 -5.12
C ARG A 210 -25.73 -17.88 -5.42
N PHE A 211 -25.17 -17.21 -4.40
CA PHE A 211 -23.98 -16.37 -4.56
C PHE A 211 -22.67 -17.17 -4.69
N ARG A 212 -22.68 -18.48 -4.38
CA ARG A 212 -21.53 -19.37 -4.62
C ARG A 212 -21.28 -19.61 -6.12
N ASP A 213 -22.31 -19.44 -6.96
CA ASP A 213 -22.15 -19.51 -8.40
C ASP A 213 -21.53 -18.21 -8.92
N THR A 214 -20.22 -18.25 -9.18
CA THR A 214 -19.47 -17.11 -9.70
C THR A 214 -19.89 -16.71 -11.13
N SER A 215 -20.60 -17.58 -11.86
CA SER A 215 -21.11 -17.31 -13.20
C SER A 215 -22.45 -16.56 -13.19
N TRP A 216 -23.11 -16.46 -12.03
CA TRP A 216 -24.38 -15.76 -11.90
C TRP A 216 -24.20 -14.24 -12.01
N ARG A 217 -24.54 -13.71 -13.19
CA ARG A 217 -24.29 -12.30 -13.58
C ARG A 217 -24.92 -11.29 -12.64
N ALA A 218 -26.16 -11.52 -12.18
CA ALA A 218 -26.83 -10.59 -11.27
C ALA A 218 -26.11 -10.51 -9.91
N GLY A 219 -25.71 -11.64 -9.34
CA GLY A 219 -24.92 -11.68 -8.10
C GLY A 219 -23.56 -11.00 -8.28
N ALA A 220 -22.89 -11.27 -9.41
CA ALA A 220 -21.62 -10.61 -9.74
C ALA A 220 -21.77 -9.09 -9.86
N TRP A 221 -22.80 -8.58 -10.57
CA TRP A 221 -23.05 -7.15 -10.72
C TRP A 221 -23.39 -6.46 -9.40
N ILE A 222 -24.22 -7.09 -8.56
CA ILE A 222 -24.55 -6.57 -7.22
C ILE A 222 -23.28 -6.46 -6.38
N CYS A 223 -22.49 -7.53 -6.29
CA CYS A 223 -21.25 -7.51 -5.52
C CYS A 223 -20.24 -6.49 -6.07
N THR A 224 -20.10 -6.35 -7.39
CA THR A 224 -19.26 -5.31 -7.99
C THR A 224 -19.77 -3.91 -7.62
N ALA A 225 -21.07 -3.65 -7.74
CA ALA A 225 -21.64 -2.34 -7.41
C ALA A 225 -21.40 -1.96 -5.95
N VAL A 226 -21.56 -2.92 -5.03
CA VAL A 226 -21.27 -2.71 -3.61
C VAL A 226 -19.79 -2.40 -3.38
N MET A 227 -18.88 -3.13 -4.03
CA MET A 227 -17.44 -2.88 -3.90
C MET A 227 -17.03 -1.53 -4.48
N VAL A 228 -17.53 -1.17 -5.68
CA VAL A 228 -17.28 0.14 -6.31
C VAL A 228 -17.83 1.28 -5.45
N ALA A 229 -19.04 1.12 -4.89
CA ALA A 229 -19.59 2.10 -3.95
C ALA A 229 -18.73 2.23 -2.68
N GLY A 230 -18.19 1.12 -2.17
CA GLY A 230 -17.25 1.12 -1.05
C GLY A 230 -15.95 1.87 -1.36
N TRP A 231 -15.35 1.64 -2.53
CA TRP A 231 -14.19 2.42 -3.01
C TRP A 231 -14.52 3.91 -3.15
N GLY A 232 -15.69 4.23 -3.71
CA GLY A 232 -16.17 5.61 -3.83
C GLY A 232 -16.38 6.29 -2.47
N ALA A 233 -16.90 5.58 -1.47
CA ALA A 233 -17.03 6.10 -0.11
C ALA A 233 -15.66 6.39 0.53
N ILE A 234 -14.67 5.51 0.33
CA ILE A 234 -13.29 5.73 0.79
C ILE A 234 -12.66 6.93 0.09
N LEU A 235 -12.88 7.08 -1.22
CA LEU A 235 -12.41 8.24 -1.99
C LEU A 235 -12.98 9.54 -1.43
N ILE A 236 -14.30 9.60 -1.17
CA ILE A 236 -14.94 10.78 -0.58
C ILE A 236 -14.37 11.08 0.81
N MET A 237 -14.17 10.06 1.65
CA MET A 237 -13.56 10.22 2.98
C MET A 237 -12.13 10.77 2.90
N GLY A 238 -11.35 10.38 1.88
CA GLY A 238 -9.99 10.89 1.66
C GLY A 238 -9.94 12.31 1.10
N VAL A 239 -10.79 12.63 0.11
CA VAL A 239 -10.81 13.98 -0.48
C VAL A 239 -11.34 15.03 0.50
N THR A 240 -12.19 14.62 1.46
CA THR A 240 -12.78 15.49 2.48
C THR A 240 -12.05 15.45 3.83
N ASP A 241 -10.88 14.81 3.91
CA ASP A 241 -10.10 14.72 5.15
C ASP A 241 -9.49 16.09 5.51
N PRO A 242 -9.74 16.62 6.72
CA PRO A 242 -9.14 17.89 7.17
C PRO A 242 -7.61 17.84 7.31
N LEU A 243 -7.00 16.65 7.45
CA LEU A 243 -5.53 16.48 7.43
C LEU A 243 -4.94 16.44 6.01
N GLY A 244 -5.78 16.55 4.97
CA GLY A 244 -5.39 16.45 3.57
C GLY A 244 -5.18 15.01 3.11
N GLY A 245 -5.76 14.66 1.96
CA GLY A 245 -5.66 13.30 1.40
C GLY A 245 -6.18 12.21 2.34
N ILE A 246 -5.70 10.98 2.21
CA ILE A 246 -6.14 9.85 3.07
C ILE A 246 -5.41 9.79 4.43
N ASN A 247 -4.85 10.90 4.94
CA ASN A 247 -3.94 10.90 6.08
C ASN A 247 -4.52 10.32 7.37
N THR A 248 -5.82 10.51 7.64
CA THR A 248 -6.46 9.86 8.80
C THR A 248 -6.57 8.35 8.59
N LEU A 249 -6.97 7.88 7.41
CA LEU A 249 -7.22 6.45 7.14
C LEU A 249 -5.94 5.66 6.81
N PHE A 250 -4.88 6.33 6.39
CA PHE A 250 -3.66 5.70 5.91
C PHE A 250 -2.97 4.81 6.96
N PRO A 251 -2.87 5.20 8.24
CA PRO A 251 -2.35 4.30 9.28
C PRO A 251 -3.18 3.02 9.44
N LEU A 252 -4.51 3.09 9.31
CA LEU A 252 -5.37 1.91 9.38
C LEU A 252 -5.11 0.99 8.17
N PHE A 253 -5.00 1.57 6.96
CA PHE A 253 -4.65 0.84 5.75
C PHE A 253 -3.30 0.11 5.91
N GLY A 254 -2.29 0.81 6.40
CA GLY A 254 -0.97 0.24 6.68
C GLY A 254 -1.01 -0.92 7.67
N ILE A 255 -1.71 -0.76 8.80
CA ILE A 255 -1.89 -1.82 9.80
C ILE A 255 -2.59 -3.02 9.17
N ALA A 256 -3.72 -2.80 8.50
CA ALA A 256 -4.50 -3.87 7.88
C ALA A 256 -3.66 -4.65 6.86
N ASN A 257 -2.90 -3.97 6.01
CA ASN A 257 -2.05 -4.60 5.01
C ASN A 257 -0.93 -5.45 5.64
N GLN A 258 -0.29 -4.97 6.70
CA GLN A 258 0.78 -5.74 7.35
C GLN A 258 0.24 -6.91 8.18
N LEU A 259 -0.92 -6.75 8.83
CA LEU A 259 -1.60 -7.84 9.52
C LEU A 259 -2.02 -8.95 8.54
N LEU A 260 -2.51 -8.57 7.35
CA LEU A 260 -2.85 -9.50 6.29
C LEU A 260 -1.63 -10.30 5.80
N ALA A 261 -0.47 -9.65 5.72
CA ALA A 261 0.79 -10.31 5.38
C ALA A 261 1.23 -11.29 6.47
N ALA A 262 1.07 -10.92 7.75
CA ALA A 262 1.33 -11.82 8.87
C ALA A 262 0.40 -13.05 8.82
N ILE A 263 -0.88 -12.86 8.47
CA ILE A 263 -1.80 -13.98 8.24
C ILE A 263 -1.31 -14.89 7.10
N ALA A 264 -0.91 -14.32 5.96
CA ALA A 264 -0.39 -15.08 4.84
C ALA A 264 0.86 -15.90 5.23
N LEU A 265 1.81 -15.29 5.94
CA LEU A 265 3.00 -15.97 6.45
C LEU A 265 2.67 -17.07 7.46
N ALA A 266 1.68 -16.85 8.33
CA ALA A 266 1.21 -17.85 9.28
C ALA A 266 0.59 -19.07 8.57
N VAL A 267 -0.20 -18.83 7.52
CA VAL A 267 -0.75 -19.91 6.67
C VAL A 267 0.38 -20.65 5.94
N CYS A 268 1.34 -19.94 5.34
CA CYS A 268 2.51 -20.55 4.70
C CYS A 268 3.31 -21.42 5.68
N MET A 269 3.52 -20.94 6.92
CA MET A 269 4.18 -21.70 7.97
C MET A 269 3.43 -23.00 8.30
N ALA A 270 2.11 -22.93 8.44
CA ALA A 270 1.28 -24.12 8.70
C ALA A 270 1.31 -25.12 7.53
N ILE A 271 1.32 -24.64 6.28
CA ILE A 271 1.45 -25.48 5.08
C ILE A 271 2.82 -26.18 5.06
N CYS A 272 3.92 -25.44 5.26
CA CYS A 272 5.27 -26.02 5.32
C CYS A 272 5.38 -27.12 6.39
N ALA A 273 4.76 -26.90 7.56
CA ALA A 273 4.75 -27.90 8.63
C ALA A 273 3.97 -29.17 8.24
N LYS A 274 2.81 -29.01 7.59
CA LYS A 274 2.01 -30.14 7.11
C LYS A 274 2.73 -30.97 6.04
N LYS A 275 3.51 -30.33 5.16
CA LYS A 275 4.37 -31.01 4.17
C LYS A 275 5.61 -31.68 4.79
N GLY A 276 5.80 -31.62 6.10
CA GLY A 276 6.98 -32.18 6.78
C GLY A 276 8.27 -31.40 6.52
N LEU A 277 8.21 -30.19 5.96
CA LEU A 277 9.36 -29.35 5.61
C LEU A 277 9.93 -28.60 6.84
N PHE A 278 10.13 -29.32 7.95
CA PHE A 278 10.45 -28.73 9.25
C PHE A 278 11.76 -27.93 9.26
N ARG A 279 12.77 -28.36 8.47
CA ARG A 279 14.05 -27.65 8.31
C ARG A 279 13.88 -26.24 7.75
N PHE A 280 12.81 -25.97 7.01
CA PHE A 280 12.57 -24.70 6.33
C PHE A 280 11.56 -23.81 7.04
N LEU A 281 11.04 -24.22 8.22
CA LEU A 281 10.03 -23.44 8.96
C LEU A 281 10.49 -22.06 9.39
N TRP A 282 11.80 -21.85 9.56
CA TRP A 282 12.34 -20.54 9.91
C TRP A 282 12.13 -19.49 8.80
N ILE A 283 12.00 -19.92 7.54
CA ILE A 283 11.80 -19.03 6.38
C ILE A 283 10.50 -18.23 6.51
N PRO A 284 9.32 -18.83 6.76
CA PRO A 284 8.11 -18.08 7.04
C PRO A 284 8.02 -17.59 8.50
N ALA A 285 8.59 -18.31 9.48
CA ALA A 285 8.42 -17.97 10.90
C ALA A 285 9.16 -16.70 11.33
N LEU A 286 10.38 -16.45 10.81
CA LEU A 286 11.15 -15.26 11.20
C LEU A 286 10.49 -13.96 10.70
N PRO A 287 10.11 -13.82 9.40
CA PRO A 287 9.35 -12.67 8.93
C PRO A 287 7.98 -12.54 9.59
N LEU A 288 7.31 -13.66 9.90
CA LEU A 288 6.04 -13.67 10.62
C LEU A 288 6.20 -13.04 12.01
N ALA A 289 7.18 -13.51 12.79
CA ALA A 289 7.42 -12.99 14.13
C ALA A 289 7.74 -11.50 14.10
N PHE A 290 8.60 -11.07 13.16
CA PHE A 290 8.94 -9.66 12.98
C PHE A 290 7.72 -8.81 12.61
N ALA A 291 6.97 -9.20 11.57
CA ALA A 291 5.79 -8.48 11.11
C ALA A 291 4.70 -8.43 12.20
N ALA A 292 4.43 -9.55 12.87
CA ALA A 292 3.46 -9.60 13.96
C ALA A 292 3.85 -8.68 15.11
N VAL A 293 5.09 -8.74 15.60
CA VAL A 293 5.55 -7.89 16.71
C VAL A 293 5.45 -6.42 16.36
N VAL A 294 6.00 -6.00 15.21
CA VAL A 294 6.03 -4.59 14.82
C VAL A 294 4.61 -4.07 14.58
N THR A 295 3.77 -4.79 13.84
CA THR A 295 2.43 -4.33 13.49
C THR A 295 1.47 -4.36 14.68
N ILE A 296 1.52 -5.40 15.53
CA ILE A 296 0.69 -5.45 16.74
C ILE A 296 1.13 -4.35 17.71
N THR A 297 2.43 -4.08 17.86
CA THR A 297 2.91 -2.97 18.70
C THR A 297 2.44 -1.62 18.15
N ALA A 298 2.56 -1.39 16.83
CA ALA A 298 2.09 -0.15 16.21
C ALA A 298 0.57 0.04 16.38
N SER A 299 -0.21 -1.02 16.20
CA SER A 299 -1.66 -0.98 16.41
C SER A 299 -2.01 -0.78 17.88
N PHE A 300 -1.29 -1.42 18.82
CA PHE A 300 -1.46 -1.18 20.24
C PHE A 300 -1.23 0.29 20.60
N LEU A 301 -0.16 0.91 20.08
CA LEU A 301 0.10 2.34 20.27
C LEU A 301 -1.00 3.20 19.64
N LYS A 302 -1.49 2.87 18.43
CA LYS A 302 -2.60 3.59 17.82
C LYS A 302 -3.92 3.44 18.58
N ILE A 303 -4.17 2.30 19.23
CA ILE A 303 -5.41 2.10 19.98
C ILE A 303 -5.32 2.76 21.36
N PHE A 304 -4.23 2.56 22.10
CA PHE A 304 -4.17 2.87 23.53
C PHE A 304 -3.31 4.09 23.89
N SER A 305 -2.58 4.70 22.95
CA SER A 305 -1.76 5.86 23.29
C SER A 305 -2.62 7.03 23.80
N PRO A 306 -2.24 7.67 24.92
CA PRO A 306 -2.94 8.85 25.44
C PRO A 306 -2.66 10.11 24.62
N VAL A 307 -1.67 10.09 23.72
CA VAL A 307 -1.28 11.25 22.90
C VAL A 307 -2.23 11.36 21.69
N PRO A 308 -3.04 12.43 21.55
CA PRO A 308 -4.03 12.55 20.46
C PRO A 308 -3.44 12.49 19.05
N ALA A 309 -2.17 12.89 18.86
CA ALA A 309 -1.50 12.77 17.56
C ALA A 309 -1.18 11.30 17.19
N ILE A 310 -1.18 10.39 18.16
CA ILE A 310 -0.87 8.98 17.97
C ILE A 310 -2.13 8.13 18.11
N GLY A 311 -2.83 8.25 19.24
CA GLY A 311 -3.93 7.36 19.63
C GLY A 311 -5.29 7.75 19.05
N TYR A 312 -5.97 6.81 18.39
CA TYR A 312 -7.30 6.98 17.80
C TYR A 312 -8.34 7.41 18.85
N TRP A 313 -8.38 6.75 20.01
CA TRP A 313 -9.36 7.03 21.05
C TRP A 313 -9.04 8.32 21.83
N ALA A 314 -7.76 8.65 21.98
CA ALA A 314 -7.33 9.93 22.54
C ALA A 314 -7.74 11.09 21.63
N GLN A 315 -7.54 10.96 20.32
CA GLN A 315 -7.99 11.94 19.34
C GLN A 315 -9.51 12.06 19.31
N HIS A 316 -10.22 10.93 19.26
CA HIS A 316 -11.68 10.89 19.28
C HIS A 316 -12.24 11.65 20.48
N THR A 317 -11.72 11.37 21.67
CA THR A 317 -12.19 11.99 22.92
C THR A 317 -11.87 13.48 22.96
N ALA A 318 -10.68 13.89 22.51
CA ALA A 318 -10.30 15.31 22.46
C ALA A 318 -11.22 16.12 21.56
N PHE A 319 -11.49 15.65 20.33
CA PHE A 319 -12.37 16.34 19.39
C PHE A 319 -13.84 16.31 19.84
N LYS A 320 -14.30 15.20 20.44
CA LYS A 320 -15.65 15.10 21.00
C LYS A 320 -15.87 16.08 22.16
N ASN A 321 -14.87 16.23 23.03
CA ASN A 321 -14.95 17.17 24.16
C ASN A 321 -14.93 18.62 23.67
N ALA A 322 -14.13 18.94 22.64
CA ALA A 322 -14.12 20.27 22.03
C ALA A 322 -15.48 20.63 21.41
N LEU A 323 -16.10 19.70 20.67
CA LEU A 323 -17.47 19.87 20.15
C LEU A 323 -18.49 20.07 21.28
N ALA A 324 -18.39 19.29 22.36
CA ALA A 324 -19.28 19.42 23.51
C ALA A 324 -19.08 20.74 24.29
N ALA A 325 -17.89 21.33 24.22
CA ALA A 325 -17.58 22.64 24.79
C ALA A 325 -18.05 23.81 23.91
N GLY A 326 -18.58 23.54 22.71
CA GLY A 326 -19.03 24.57 21.78
C GLY A 326 -17.90 25.19 20.95
N GLU A 327 -16.74 24.56 20.88
CA GLU A 327 -15.61 25.03 20.06
C GLU A 327 -15.94 24.89 18.56
N GLU A 328 -15.65 25.92 17.78
CA GLU A 328 -15.88 25.93 16.33
C GLU A 328 -14.67 25.40 15.53
N SER A 329 -13.52 25.26 16.20
CA SER A 329 -12.29 24.71 15.63
C SER A 329 -11.47 24.00 16.71
N PHE A 330 -10.74 22.94 16.35
CA PHE A 330 -9.85 22.24 17.27
C PHE A 330 -8.73 21.53 16.52
N GLY A 331 -7.48 21.75 16.97
CA GLY A 331 -6.30 21.21 16.31
C GLY A 331 -6.21 21.69 14.86
N THR A 332 -6.23 20.75 13.91
CA THR A 332 -6.18 21.02 12.47
C THR A 332 -7.57 21.14 11.83
N ALA A 333 -8.66 20.90 12.57
CA ALA A 333 -10.01 21.07 12.02
C ALA A 333 -10.46 22.52 12.22
N THR A 334 -10.68 23.21 11.10
CA THR A 334 -11.07 24.64 11.05
C THR A 334 -12.58 24.87 11.02
N SER A 335 -13.38 23.81 11.13
CA SER A 335 -14.84 23.90 11.18
C SER A 335 -15.45 22.77 12.01
N VAL A 336 -16.66 23.00 12.50
CA VAL A 336 -17.47 22.00 13.22
C VAL A 336 -17.64 20.72 12.37
N ALA A 337 -17.95 20.85 11.08
CA ALA A 337 -18.09 19.70 10.19
C ALA A 337 -16.79 18.90 10.06
N ALA A 338 -15.64 19.58 10.02
CA ALA A 338 -14.34 18.91 10.03
C ALA A 338 -14.06 18.21 11.37
N MET A 339 -14.43 18.80 12.50
CA MET A 339 -14.32 18.18 13.82
C MET A 339 -15.20 16.93 13.92
N GLU A 340 -16.45 16.99 13.46
CA GLU A 340 -17.36 15.83 13.38
C GLU A 340 -16.80 14.73 12.49
N ALA A 341 -16.19 15.09 11.35
CA ALA A 341 -15.52 14.14 10.47
C ALA A 341 -14.35 13.43 11.17
N VAL A 342 -13.53 14.17 11.96
CA VAL A 342 -12.44 13.57 12.76
C VAL A 342 -13.00 12.61 13.80
N VAL A 343 -14.07 12.97 14.52
CA VAL A 343 -14.72 12.10 15.51
C VAL A 343 -15.23 10.80 14.86
N ARG A 344 -15.89 10.90 13.70
CA ARG A 344 -16.35 9.73 12.94
C ARG A 344 -15.19 8.86 12.46
N ASN A 345 -14.19 9.46 11.83
CA ASN A 345 -13.07 8.73 11.24
C ASN A 345 -12.24 8.01 12.32
N THR A 346 -11.96 8.68 13.45
CA THR A 346 -11.23 8.09 14.58
C THR A 346 -11.99 6.95 15.25
N PHE A 347 -13.32 7.04 15.33
CA PHE A 347 -14.16 5.93 15.83
C PHE A 347 -14.07 4.70 14.93
N ILE A 348 -14.21 4.90 13.61
CA ILE A 348 -14.09 3.83 12.61
C ILE A 348 -12.69 3.19 12.70
N GLN A 349 -11.64 4.00 12.76
CA GLN A 349 -10.26 3.52 12.84
C GLN A 349 -9.98 2.74 14.11
N GLY A 350 -10.36 3.30 15.27
CA GLY A 350 -10.18 2.64 16.56
C GLY A 350 -10.87 1.29 16.60
N THR A 351 -12.12 1.23 16.15
CA THR A 351 -12.92 0.00 16.14
C THR A 351 -12.37 -1.04 15.16
N LEU A 352 -12.10 -0.66 13.91
CA LEU A 352 -11.57 -1.58 12.90
C LEU A 352 -10.16 -2.07 13.24
N SER A 353 -9.31 -1.22 13.83
CA SER A 353 -7.97 -1.62 14.25
C SER A 353 -8.01 -2.71 15.32
N ILE A 354 -8.93 -2.60 16.30
CA ILE A 354 -9.16 -3.64 17.31
C ILE A 354 -9.60 -4.94 16.63
N ILE A 355 -10.60 -4.89 15.75
CA ILE A 355 -11.12 -6.06 15.05
C ILE A 355 -10.00 -6.76 14.25
N PHE A 356 -9.23 -6.00 13.46
CA PHE A 356 -8.17 -6.57 12.63
C PHE A 356 -7.06 -7.22 13.45
N VAL A 357 -6.61 -6.58 14.54
CA VAL A 357 -5.59 -7.18 15.41
C VAL A 357 -6.10 -8.44 16.09
N VAL A 358 -7.32 -8.42 16.65
CA VAL A 358 -7.88 -9.59 17.33
C VAL A 358 -8.02 -10.76 16.36
N LEU A 359 -8.59 -10.54 15.17
CA LEU A 359 -8.72 -11.58 14.15
C LEU A 359 -7.35 -12.11 13.72
N SER A 360 -6.37 -11.23 13.53
CA SER A 360 -5.01 -11.63 13.13
C SER A 360 -4.33 -12.45 14.20
N ILE A 361 -4.45 -12.08 15.48
CA ILE A 361 -3.92 -12.86 16.61
C ILE A 361 -4.56 -14.25 16.64
N ILE A 362 -5.88 -14.35 16.45
CA ILE A 362 -6.58 -15.64 16.40
C ILE A 362 -6.04 -16.51 15.26
N VAL A 363 -5.89 -15.96 14.06
CA VAL A 363 -5.38 -16.69 12.89
C VAL A 363 -3.91 -17.11 13.09
N ILE A 364 -3.07 -16.23 13.64
CA ILE A 364 -1.67 -16.55 13.93
C ILE A 364 -1.57 -17.65 15.00
N ALA A 365 -2.34 -17.54 16.09
CA ALA A 365 -2.36 -18.53 17.15
C ALA A 365 -2.84 -19.90 16.64
N THR A 366 -3.92 -19.93 15.85
CA THR A 366 -4.44 -21.17 15.26
C THR A 366 -3.44 -21.79 14.27
N ALA A 367 -2.74 -20.99 13.47
CA ALA A 367 -1.67 -21.45 12.59
C ALA A 367 -0.48 -22.02 13.37
N ILE A 368 -0.04 -21.37 14.45
CA ILE A 368 1.01 -21.89 15.34
C ILE A 368 0.59 -23.23 15.94
N LEU A 369 -0.64 -23.34 16.45
CA LEU A 369 -1.18 -24.60 16.99
C LEU A 369 -1.22 -25.70 15.92
N ALA A 370 -1.61 -25.37 14.68
CA ALA A 370 -1.61 -26.29 13.56
C ALA A 370 -0.18 -26.75 13.20
N THR A 371 0.80 -25.83 13.20
CA THR A 371 2.22 -26.14 12.99
C THR A 371 2.76 -27.07 14.07
N ILE A 372 2.48 -26.81 15.35
CA ILE A 372 2.92 -27.66 16.46
C ILE A 372 2.29 -29.06 16.35
N ARG A 373 1.01 -29.15 16.00
CA ARG A 373 0.34 -30.44 15.78
C ARG A 373 1.00 -31.19 14.62
N ALA A 374 1.23 -30.55 13.47
CA ALA A 374 1.88 -31.19 12.34
C ALA A 374 3.30 -31.67 12.68
N TYR A 375 4.08 -30.86 13.41
CA TYR A 375 5.40 -31.25 13.89
C TYR A 375 5.37 -32.50 14.77
N ARG A 376 4.44 -32.57 15.74
CA ARG A 376 4.28 -33.73 16.63
C ARG A 376 3.87 -35.02 15.91
N HIS A 377 3.14 -34.92 14.80
CA HIS A 377 2.68 -36.07 14.02
C HIS A 377 3.61 -36.41 12.84
N GLY A 378 4.75 -35.71 12.70
CA GLY A 378 5.66 -35.90 11.57
C GLY A 378 5.14 -35.40 10.22
N GLY A 379 4.09 -34.57 10.21
CA GLY A 379 3.44 -34.04 9.01
C GLY A 379 1.93 -33.95 9.18
N GLY A 380 1.22 -33.68 8.07
CA GLY A 380 -0.24 -33.70 8.01
C GLY A 380 -0.75 -34.16 6.65
N LYS A 381 -2.07 -34.29 6.52
CA LYS A 381 -2.70 -34.64 5.23
C LYS A 381 -2.42 -33.54 4.20
N GLU A 382 -1.83 -33.93 3.07
CA GLU A 382 -1.70 -33.06 1.90
C GLU A 382 -3.04 -32.96 1.19
N ASN A 383 -3.44 -31.72 0.87
CA ASN A 383 -4.63 -31.41 0.08
C ASN A 383 -4.24 -30.90 -1.32
N GLU A 384 -3.00 -31.16 -1.73
CA GLU A 384 -2.52 -30.81 -3.07
C GLU A 384 -3.13 -31.79 -4.07
N ASP A 385 -3.64 -31.27 -5.18
CA ASP A 385 -4.19 -32.11 -6.24
C ASP A 385 -3.07 -32.97 -6.84
N THR A 386 -3.42 -34.19 -7.26
CA THR A 386 -2.47 -35.08 -7.93
C THR A 386 -1.93 -34.40 -9.19
N PRO A 387 -0.59 -34.37 -9.41
CA PRO A 387 -0.02 -33.74 -10.59
C PRO A 387 -0.63 -34.27 -11.89
N VAL A 388 -1.21 -33.37 -12.70
CA VAL A 388 -1.78 -33.70 -14.01
C VAL A 388 -0.82 -33.23 -15.10
N PRO A 389 -0.47 -34.09 -16.08
CA PRO A 389 0.36 -33.67 -17.21
C PRO A 389 -0.28 -32.50 -17.97
N SER A 390 0.52 -31.46 -18.25
CA SER A 390 0.06 -30.31 -19.02
C SER A 390 -0.37 -30.72 -20.42
N ARG A 391 -1.54 -30.24 -20.85
CA ARG A 391 -2.04 -30.42 -22.23
C ARG A 391 -1.53 -29.35 -23.19
N ILE A 392 -0.87 -28.31 -22.66
CA ILE A 392 -0.30 -27.20 -23.42
C ILE A 392 1.20 -27.09 -23.17
N PHE A 393 1.94 -26.62 -24.17
CA PHE A 393 3.34 -26.25 -24.00
C PHE A 393 3.46 -24.73 -23.75
N ALA A 394 4.28 -24.39 -22.77
CA ALA A 394 4.75 -23.02 -22.52
C ALA A 394 6.19 -23.08 -21.98
N PRO A 395 7.05 -22.11 -22.33
CA PRO A 395 8.40 -22.02 -21.81
C PRO A 395 8.39 -21.73 -20.29
N ALA A 396 9.42 -22.19 -19.59
CA ALA A 396 9.50 -22.04 -18.14
C ALA A 396 9.83 -20.62 -17.67
N GLY A 397 10.34 -19.75 -18.54
CA GLY A 397 10.73 -18.37 -18.22
C GLY A 397 10.66 -17.45 -19.43
N LEU A 398 11.06 -16.19 -19.23
CA LEU A 398 11.00 -15.13 -20.26
C LEU A 398 11.86 -15.44 -21.49
N ILE A 399 13.03 -16.04 -21.28
CA ILE A 399 13.94 -16.45 -22.34
C ILE A 399 13.89 -17.97 -22.42
N PRO A 400 13.26 -18.55 -23.46
CA PRO A 400 13.23 -19.99 -23.64
C PRO A 400 14.63 -20.52 -23.93
N SER A 401 14.96 -21.66 -23.31
CA SER A 401 16.17 -22.41 -23.64
C SER A 401 16.15 -22.89 -25.10
N PRO A 402 17.30 -23.24 -25.71
CA PRO A 402 17.31 -23.80 -27.07
C PRO A 402 16.36 -25.00 -27.25
N ALA A 403 16.31 -25.89 -26.26
CA ALA A 403 15.38 -27.03 -26.28
C ALA A 403 13.91 -26.60 -26.17
N GLU A 404 13.60 -25.60 -25.36
CA GLU A 404 12.23 -25.05 -25.28
C GLU A 404 11.83 -24.34 -26.57
N LYS A 405 12.76 -23.66 -27.25
CA LYS A 405 12.50 -23.04 -28.57
C LYS A 405 12.19 -24.09 -29.63
N GLU A 406 12.91 -25.21 -29.62
CA GLU A 406 12.63 -26.33 -30.53
C GLU A 406 11.25 -26.95 -30.24
N LEU A 407 10.93 -27.19 -28.96
CA LEU A 407 9.62 -27.68 -28.54
C LEU A 407 8.50 -26.67 -28.86
N GLU A 408 8.75 -25.38 -28.74
CA GLU A 408 7.81 -24.32 -29.10
C GLU A 408 7.56 -24.30 -30.61
N ALA A 409 8.58 -24.51 -31.42
CA ALA A 409 8.44 -24.64 -32.88
C ALA A 409 7.63 -25.88 -33.25
N GLN A 410 7.90 -27.03 -32.62
CA GLN A 410 7.12 -28.26 -32.82
C GLN A 410 5.67 -28.07 -32.39
N TRP A 411 5.43 -27.45 -31.23
CA TRP A 411 4.09 -27.12 -30.73
C TRP A 411 3.34 -26.18 -31.69
N SER A 412 4.04 -25.16 -32.19
CA SER A 412 3.53 -24.19 -33.15
C SER A 412 3.31 -24.75 -34.56
N ALA A 413 3.85 -25.93 -34.86
CA ALA A 413 3.59 -26.66 -36.10
C ALA A 413 2.41 -27.64 -36.00
N LEU A 414 1.88 -27.94 -34.80
CA LEU A 414 0.74 -28.83 -34.63
C LEU A 414 -0.53 -28.24 -35.26
N GLU A 415 -1.33 -29.09 -35.91
CA GLU A 415 -2.63 -28.70 -36.48
C GLU A 415 -3.55 -28.05 -35.42
N PRO A 416 -4.33 -27.01 -35.77
CA PRO A 416 -5.18 -26.29 -34.82
C PRO A 416 -6.13 -27.19 -34.01
N GLY A 417 -6.62 -28.30 -34.59
CA GLY A 417 -7.50 -29.27 -33.92
C GLY A 417 -6.81 -30.18 -32.89
N ARG A 418 -5.47 -30.20 -32.86
CA ARG A 418 -4.68 -30.96 -31.88
C ARG A 418 -4.22 -30.11 -30.70
N ARG A 419 -4.41 -28.79 -30.75
CA ARG A 419 -4.15 -27.89 -29.63
C ARG A 419 -5.43 -27.76 -28.80
N PRO A 420 -5.38 -28.01 -27.48
CA PRO A 420 -6.53 -27.71 -26.63
C PRO A 420 -6.88 -26.22 -26.78
N ALA A 421 -8.13 -25.93 -27.14
CA ALA A 421 -8.62 -24.56 -27.09
C ALA A 421 -8.61 -24.08 -25.63
N ARG A 422 -8.00 -22.92 -25.35
CA ARG A 422 -8.25 -22.24 -24.08
C ARG A 422 -9.73 -21.89 -24.04
N THR A 423 -10.51 -22.62 -23.25
CA THR A 423 -11.83 -22.14 -22.85
C THR A 423 -11.59 -20.88 -22.01
N GLY A 424 -11.96 -19.74 -22.57
CA GLY A 424 -11.71 -18.43 -21.96
C GLY A 424 -12.35 -18.35 -20.57
N HIS A 425 -11.63 -17.71 -19.65
CA HIS A 425 -12.20 -17.07 -18.47
C HIS A 425 -12.12 -15.56 -18.64
#